data_AF-A0A1U2HSA5-F1
#
_entry.id   AF-A0A1U2HSA5-F1
#
_cell.length_a   1.000
_cell.length_b   1.000
_cell.length_c   1.000
_cell.angle_alpha   90.00
_cell.angle_beta   90.00
_cell.angle_gamma   90.00
#
_symmetry.space_group_name_H-M   'P 1'
#
loop_
_entity.id
_entity.type
_entity.pdbx_description
1 polymer ?
#
loop_
_entity_poly.entity_id
_entity_poly.type
_entity_poly.pdbx_seq_one_letter_code
_entity_poly.pdbx_strand_id
1 'polypeptide(L)'
;MSVTAMIEISVIAVLALAVAALSFRLLKLRNGGTAALLRDMPEMGEGRWRHGVVRYRESQAEFYRLSSVRLWPDRQLSRRDLEIIDRRIPRGDEYDIMTAEIVVLQLRDGARDYEMALDRGALTAFMSWVESRPSPRAQRRSR
;
A
#
# COMPACT_ATOMS: atom_id res chain seq x y z
N MET A 1 -39.56 -8.96 26.17
CA MET A 1 -38.85 -8.07 25.23
C MET A 1 -39.83 -7.64 24.17
N SER A 2 -39.93 -6.34 23.86
CA SER A 2 -40.79 -5.82 22.80
C SER A 2 -40.27 -6.24 21.42
N VAL A 3 -41.17 -6.41 20.44
CA VAL A 3 -40.80 -6.76 19.06
C VAL A 3 -39.80 -5.75 18.46
N THR A 4 -39.94 -4.47 18.80
CA THR A 4 -38.99 -3.42 18.43
C THR A 4 -37.58 -3.67 18.96
N ALA A 5 -37.43 -4.05 20.22
CA ALA A 5 -36.12 -4.39 20.80
C ALA A 5 -35.47 -5.59 20.11
N MET A 6 -36.26 -6.58 19.68
CA MET A 6 -35.74 -7.73 18.92
C MET A 6 -35.24 -7.31 17.52
N ILE A 7 -35.92 -6.38 16.86
CA ILE A 7 -35.52 -5.85 15.55
C ILE A 7 -34.21 -5.05 15.69
N GLU A 8 -34.12 -4.15 16.67
CA GLU A 8 -32.93 -3.35 16.92
C GLU A 8 -31.69 -4.22 17.18
N ILE A 9 -31.82 -5.22 18.07
CA ILE A 9 -30.74 -6.16 18.36
C ILE A 9 -30.33 -6.93 17.10
N SER A 10 -31.30 -7.36 16.30
CA SER A 10 -31.02 -8.09 15.05
C SER A 10 -30.26 -7.23 14.04
N VAL A 11 -30.66 -5.97 13.86
CA VAL A 11 -29.98 -5.04 12.96
C VAL A 11 -28.56 -4.76 13.43
N ILE A 12 -28.37 -4.51 14.72
CA ILE A 12 -27.04 -4.29 15.31
C ILE A 12 -26.16 -5.53 15.14
N ALA A 13 -26.70 -6.72 15.38
CA ALA A 13 -25.98 -7.97 15.21
C ALA A 13 -25.55 -8.19 13.76
N VAL A 14 -26.43 -7.96 12.78
CA VAL A 14 -26.10 -8.07 11.35
C VAL A 14 -25.03 -7.06 10.96
N LEU A 15 -25.16 -5.81 11.42
CA LEU A 15 -24.19 -4.76 11.12
C LEU A 15 -22.82 -5.09 11.72
N ALA A 16 -22.78 -5.54 12.98
CA ALA A 16 -21.55 -5.95 13.65
C ALA A 16 -20.88 -7.12 12.91
N LEU A 17 -21.66 -8.10 12.45
CA LEU A 17 -21.16 -9.26 11.71
C LEU A 17 -20.63 -8.84 10.33
N ALA A 18 -21.29 -7.92 9.65
CA ALA A 18 -20.82 -7.35 8.39
C ALA A 18 -19.50 -6.58 8.56
N VAL A 19 -19.39 -5.75 9.60
CA VAL A 19 -18.15 -5.03 9.94
C VAL A 19 -17.04 -6.00 10.31
N ALA A 20 -17.31 -7.04 11.10
CA ALA A 20 -16.33 -8.05 11.47
C ALA A 20 -15.85 -8.84 10.25
N ALA A 21 -16.74 -9.26 9.35
CA ALA A 21 -16.40 -9.97 8.13
C ALA A 21 -15.56 -9.09 7.18
N LEU A 22 -15.92 -7.82 7.01
CA LEU A 22 -15.16 -6.87 6.21
C LEU A 22 -13.78 -6.62 6.83
N SER A 23 -13.71 -6.44 8.15
CA SER A 23 -12.46 -6.25 8.89
C SER A 23 -11.56 -7.47 8.80
N PHE A 24 -12.10 -8.68 8.96
CA PHE A 24 -11.35 -9.93 8.82
C PHE A 24 -10.83 -10.12 7.39
N ARG A 25 -11.67 -9.83 6.38
CA ARG A 25 -11.25 -9.86 4.97
C ARG A 25 -10.14 -8.85 4.70
N LEU A 26 -10.26 -7.63 5.22
CA LEU A 26 -9.25 -6.58 5.10
C LEU A 26 -7.96 -6.99 5.81
N LEU A 27 -8.01 -7.50 7.04
CA LEU A 27 -6.86 -8.01 7.77
C LEU A 27 -6.16 -9.15 7.03
N LYS A 28 -6.92 -10.08 6.45
CA LYS A 28 -6.37 -11.16 5.64
C LYS A 28 -5.72 -10.64 4.35
N LEU A 29 -6.27 -9.60 3.73
CA LEU A 29 -5.63 -8.90 2.62
C LEU A 29 -4.36 -8.15 3.08
N ARG A 30 -4.39 -7.54 4.27
CA ARG A 30 -3.27 -6.79 4.87
C ARG A 30 -2.10 -7.70 5.25
N ASN A 31 -2.36 -8.91 5.74
CA ASN A 31 -1.32 -9.89 6.08
C ASN A 31 -0.52 -10.39 4.85
N GLY A 32 -1.01 -10.13 3.62
CA GLY A 32 -0.30 -10.45 2.38
C GLY A 32 0.48 -9.27 1.77
N GLY A 33 0.51 -8.11 2.43
CA GLY A 33 1.17 -6.91 1.93
C GLY A 33 2.03 -6.21 2.97
N THR A 34 2.89 -5.34 2.49
CA THR A 34 3.90 -4.62 3.26
C THR A 34 3.39 -3.22 3.60
N ALA A 35 3.48 -2.80 4.87
CA ALA A 35 3.11 -1.45 5.25
C ALA A 35 4.05 -0.42 4.58
N ALA A 36 3.47 0.62 3.98
CA ALA A 36 4.22 1.68 3.33
C ALA A 36 3.47 3.01 3.43
N LEU A 37 4.20 4.12 3.39
CA LEU A 37 3.62 5.43 3.18
C LEU A 37 3.92 5.88 1.75
N LEU A 38 2.96 6.54 1.10
CA LEU A 38 3.12 7.03 -0.27
C LEU A 38 2.68 8.49 -0.40
N ARG A 39 3.41 9.26 -1.20
CA ARG A 39 3.16 10.66 -1.54
C ARG A 39 3.39 10.86 -3.04
N ASP A 40 2.50 11.59 -3.71
CA ASP A 40 2.61 11.92 -5.15
C ASP A 40 3.47 13.21 -5.33
N MET A 41 4.23 13.32 -6.43
CA MET A 41 5.10 14.47 -6.77
C MET A 41 4.93 14.87 -8.27
N PRO A 42 4.87 16.18 -8.63
CA PRO A 42 4.80 17.35 -7.74
C PRO A 42 3.47 17.40 -6.98
N GLU A 43 3.39 18.16 -5.89
CA GLU A 43 2.20 18.31 -5.02
C GLU A 43 0.96 18.86 -5.76
N MET A 44 0.35 18.06 -6.64
CA MET A 44 -0.99 18.32 -7.16
C MET A 44 -2.00 17.87 -6.09
N GLY A 45 -2.05 18.61 -4.98
CA GLY A 45 -2.92 18.39 -3.82
C GLY A 45 -2.17 18.04 -2.53
N GLU A 46 -2.83 18.27 -1.38
CA GLU A 46 -2.31 18.14 0.00
C GLU A 46 -1.14 17.15 0.11
N GLY A 47 0.08 17.66 0.23
CA GLY A 47 1.35 16.92 0.33
C GLY A 47 1.51 16.07 1.59
N ARG A 48 0.44 15.41 2.03
CA ARG A 48 0.38 14.58 3.23
C ARG A 48 0.68 13.12 2.88
N TRP A 49 1.55 12.52 3.68
CA TRP A 49 1.85 11.09 3.65
C TRP A 49 0.57 10.24 3.77
N ARG A 50 0.38 9.34 2.81
CA ARG A 50 -0.76 8.42 2.83
C ARG A 50 -0.28 7.08 3.35
N HIS A 51 -0.83 6.64 4.48
CA HIS A 51 -0.55 5.31 5.00
C HIS A 51 -1.29 4.27 4.18
N GLY A 52 -0.58 3.22 3.77
CA GLY A 52 -1.13 2.16 2.97
C GLY A 52 -0.41 0.84 3.15
N VAL A 53 -0.83 -0.11 2.35
CA VAL A 53 -0.22 -1.44 2.22
C VAL A 53 0.14 -1.63 0.76
N VAL A 54 1.40 -1.94 0.49
CA VAL A 54 1.90 -2.34 -0.82
C VAL A 54 1.79 -3.85 -0.94
N ARG A 55 1.12 -4.32 -1.99
CA ARG A 55 1.09 -5.72 -2.36
C ARG A 55 1.92 -5.93 -3.62
N TYR A 56 2.91 -6.81 -3.52
CA TYR A 56 3.75 -7.17 -4.64
C TYR A 56 3.09 -8.26 -5.48
N ARG A 57 2.83 -7.98 -6.76
CA ARG A 57 2.52 -8.99 -7.79
C ARG A 57 3.72 -9.16 -8.71
N GLU A 58 3.72 -10.17 -9.56
CA GLU A 58 4.86 -10.47 -10.45
C GLU A 58 5.30 -9.27 -11.32
N SER A 59 4.36 -8.48 -11.83
CA SER A 59 4.63 -7.36 -12.75
C SER A 59 4.32 -5.97 -12.18
N GLN A 60 3.62 -5.87 -11.05
CA GLN A 60 3.13 -4.60 -10.52
C GLN A 60 3.07 -4.59 -9.00
N ALA A 61 3.36 -3.44 -8.40
CA ALA A 61 3.16 -3.20 -6.97
C ALA A 61 1.87 -2.39 -6.79
N GLU A 62 0.92 -2.94 -6.04
CA GLU A 62 -0.39 -2.33 -5.81
C GLU A 62 -0.41 -1.68 -4.43
N PHE A 63 -0.63 -0.36 -4.38
CA PHE A 63 -0.74 0.39 -3.14
C PHE A 63 -2.21 0.59 -2.76
N TYR A 64 -2.57 0.16 -1.55
CA TYR A 64 -3.90 0.26 -0.98
C TYR A 64 -3.88 1.20 0.22
N ARG A 65 -4.66 2.28 0.19
CA ARG A 65 -4.69 3.24 1.31
C ARG A 65 -5.43 2.66 2.53
N LEU A 66 -4.85 2.77 3.72
CA LEU A 66 -5.45 2.27 4.97
C LEU A 66 -6.71 3.04 5.38
N SER A 67 -6.79 4.33 5.05
CA SER A 67 -7.98 5.15 5.33
C SER A 67 -9.09 4.99 4.28
N SER A 68 -8.87 4.18 3.23
CA SER A 68 -9.84 3.97 2.17
C SER A 68 -10.58 2.65 2.41
N VAL A 69 -11.91 2.72 2.46
CA VAL A 69 -12.80 1.54 2.49
C VAL A 69 -12.92 0.91 1.08
N ARG A 70 -12.27 1.50 0.07
CA ARG A 70 -12.33 1.00 -1.31
C ARG A 70 -11.47 -0.26 -1.46
N LEU A 71 -12.07 -1.26 -2.10
CA LEU A 71 -11.47 -2.57 -2.38
C LEU A 71 -10.51 -2.57 -3.59
N TRP A 72 -10.22 -1.39 -4.16
CA TRP A 72 -9.43 -1.22 -5.38
C TRP A 72 -8.09 -0.56 -5.03
N PRO A 73 -6.99 -0.91 -5.71
CA PRO A 73 -5.71 -0.25 -5.48
C PRO A 73 -5.81 1.24 -5.85
N ASP A 74 -5.42 2.12 -4.92
CA ASP A 74 -5.36 3.56 -5.16
C ASP A 74 -4.30 3.89 -6.22
N ARG A 75 -3.19 3.14 -6.20
CA ARG A 75 -2.07 3.26 -7.14
C ARG A 75 -1.54 1.89 -7.52
N GLN A 76 -1.11 1.78 -8.77
CA GLN A 76 -0.41 0.62 -9.31
C GLN A 76 0.91 1.13 -9.88
N LEU A 77 2.02 0.61 -9.38
CA LEU A 77 3.37 0.94 -9.83
C LEU A 77 3.85 -0.18 -10.75
N SER A 78 4.14 0.17 -12.00
CA SER A 78 4.62 -0.80 -13.00
C SER A 78 6.06 -1.19 -12.68
N ARG A 79 6.34 -2.48 -12.47
CA ARG A 79 7.72 -2.94 -12.21
C ARG A 79 8.69 -2.63 -13.36
N ARG A 80 8.18 -2.47 -14.58
CA ARG A 80 8.99 -2.24 -15.77
C ARG A 80 9.39 -0.78 -15.92
N ASP A 81 8.50 0.11 -15.51
CA ASP A 81 8.59 1.55 -15.72
C ASP A 81 8.96 2.30 -14.42
N LEU A 82 9.09 1.56 -13.31
CA LEU A 82 9.51 2.06 -12.00
C LEU A 82 11.04 2.20 -11.93
N GLU A 83 11.49 3.43 -11.74
CA GLU A 83 12.88 3.78 -11.51
C GLU A 83 13.05 4.32 -10.09
N ILE A 84 14.08 3.87 -9.39
CA ILE A 84 14.47 4.41 -8.08
C ILE A 84 15.44 5.56 -8.34
N ILE A 85 14.98 6.78 -8.09
CA ILE A 85 15.73 8.01 -8.38
C ILE A 85 16.69 8.34 -7.23
N ASP A 86 16.18 8.31 -6.00
CA ASP A 86 16.94 8.68 -4.81
C ASP A 86 16.44 7.94 -3.56
N ARG A 87 17.27 7.91 -2.53
CA ARG A 87 16.95 7.37 -1.19
C ARG A 87 17.32 8.40 -0.13
N ARG A 88 16.35 8.77 0.70
CA ARG A 88 16.52 9.73 1.80
C ARG A 88 15.98 9.19 3.13
N ILE A 89 16.45 9.78 4.21
CA ILE A 89 15.93 9.57 5.56
C ILE A 89 14.79 10.60 5.79
N PRO A 90 13.74 10.28 6.58
CA PRO A 90 12.74 11.26 7.01
C PRO A 90 13.41 12.52 7.57
N ARG A 91 12.82 13.70 7.31
CA ARG A 91 13.35 15.00 7.77
C ARG A 91 12.35 15.69 8.69
N GLY A 92 12.86 16.30 9.78
CA GLY A 92 12.14 17.27 10.60
C GLY A 92 10.79 16.78 11.15
N ASP A 93 9.73 17.36 10.63
CA ASP A 93 8.32 17.12 10.93
C ASP A 93 7.79 15.75 10.46
N GLU A 94 8.53 15.05 9.61
CA GLU A 94 8.18 13.68 9.18
C GLU A 94 8.36 12.65 10.31
N TYR A 95 9.18 12.94 11.34
CA TYR A 95 9.42 12.04 12.47
C TYR A 95 8.23 11.85 13.40
N ASP A 96 7.23 12.76 13.37
CA ASP A 96 6.00 12.62 14.16
C ASP A 96 5.15 11.42 13.69
N ILE A 97 5.34 11.00 12.44
CA ILE A 97 4.62 9.89 11.81
C ILE A 97 5.58 8.72 11.55
N MET A 98 6.88 8.97 11.46
CA MET A 98 7.88 8.04 10.95
C MET A 98 9.01 7.80 11.94
N THR A 99 9.31 6.54 12.25
CA THR A 99 10.50 6.18 13.03
C THR A 99 11.78 6.38 12.21
N ALA A 100 12.92 6.60 12.90
CA ALA A 100 14.22 6.82 12.25
C ALA A 100 14.73 5.64 11.39
N GLU A 101 14.10 4.47 11.50
CA GLU A 101 14.41 3.30 10.69
C GLU A 101 13.68 3.26 9.34
N ILE A 102 12.76 4.20 9.10
CA ILE A 102 12.05 4.31 7.83
C ILE A 102 12.96 4.96 6.79
N VAL A 103 12.96 4.41 5.59
CA VAL A 103 13.67 4.92 4.42
C VAL A 103 12.64 5.43 3.42
N VAL A 104 12.84 6.66 2.96
CA VAL A 104 12.03 7.30 1.91
C VAL A 104 12.72 7.10 0.57
N LEU A 105 12.06 6.40 -0.35
CA LEU A 105 12.49 6.20 -1.73
C LEU A 105 11.77 7.19 -2.63
N GLN A 106 12.52 7.85 -3.50
CA GLN A 106 11.96 8.58 -4.64
C GLN A 106 11.85 7.63 -5.82
N LEU A 107 10.63 7.45 -6.30
CA LEU A 107 10.27 6.54 -7.36
C LEU A 107 9.71 7.34 -8.53
N ARG A 108 10.10 6.99 -9.75
CA ARG A 108 9.50 7.50 -10.98
C ARG A 108 8.81 6.35 -11.70
N ASP A 109 7.52 6.49 -11.98
CA ASP A 109 6.75 5.55 -12.80
C ASP A 109 6.28 6.27 -14.06
N GLY A 110 7.04 6.10 -15.15
CA GLY A 110 6.86 6.85 -16.39
C GLY A 110 7.03 8.36 -16.20
N ALA A 111 5.94 9.12 -16.32
CA ALA A 111 5.93 10.58 -16.20
C ALA A 111 5.53 11.10 -14.81
N ARG A 112 5.35 10.21 -13.83
CA ARG A 112 4.90 10.57 -12.48
C ARG A 112 5.97 10.21 -11.46
N ASP A 113 6.22 11.15 -10.55
CA ASP A 113 7.13 10.96 -9.44
C ASP A 113 6.35 10.67 -8.16
N TYR A 114 6.91 9.83 -7.31
CA TYR A 114 6.32 9.40 -6.05
C TYR A 114 7.42 9.34 -4.99
N GLU A 115 7.07 9.64 -3.75
CA GLU A 115 7.87 9.26 -2.60
C GLU A 115 7.18 8.11 -1.88
N MET A 116 7.93 7.03 -1.63
CA MET A 116 7.46 5.88 -0.88
C MET A 116 8.35 5.67 0.34
N ALA A 117 7.75 5.65 1.52
CA ALA A 117 8.45 5.38 2.74
C ALA A 117 8.17 3.97 3.26
N LEU A 118 9.25 3.25 3.57
CA LEU A 118 9.24 1.85 3.93
C LEU A 118 10.10 1.65 5.18
N ASP A 119 9.63 0.83 6.12
CA ASP A 119 10.50 0.33 7.20
C ASP A 119 11.59 -0.61 6.63
N ARG A 120 12.52 -1.05 7.48
CA ARG A 120 13.64 -1.91 7.05
C ARG A 120 13.18 -3.25 6.41
N GLY A 121 12.15 -3.88 6.95
CA GLY A 121 11.62 -5.14 6.42
C GLY A 121 10.88 -4.92 5.10
N ALA A 122 10.10 -3.85 5.05
CA ALA A 122 9.36 -3.40 3.90
C ALA A 122 10.25 -3.01 2.73
N LEU A 123 11.35 -2.30 3.02
CA LEU A 123 12.37 -1.91 2.06
C LEU A 123 13.04 -3.15 1.47
N THR A 124 13.38 -4.14 2.29
CA THR A 124 14.00 -5.38 1.83
C THR A 124 13.06 -6.14 0.89
N ALA A 125 11.78 -6.25 1.24
CA ALA A 125 10.76 -6.86 0.39
C ALA A 125 10.57 -6.09 -0.93
N PHE A 126 10.53 -4.76 -0.87
CA PHE A 126 10.42 -3.88 -2.05
C PHE A 126 11.61 -4.07 -2.99
N MET A 127 12.84 -4.02 -2.47
CA MET A 127 14.06 -4.17 -3.25
C MET A 127 14.14 -5.56 -3.88
N SER A 128 13.84 -6.62 -3.13
CA SER A 128 13.77 -7.98 -3.68
C SER A 128 12.74 -8.08 -4.81
N TRP A 129 11.58 -7.43 -4.65
CA TRP A 129 10.59 -7.35 -5.70
C TRP A 129 11.08 -6.55 -6.90
N VAL A 130 11.74 -5.40 -6.74
CA VAL A 130 12.30 -4.65 -7.87
C VAL A 130 13.36 -5.50 -8.59
N GLU A 131 14.26 -6.15 -7.85
CA GLU A 131 15.41 -6.89 -8.38
C GLU A 131 15.09 -8.21 -9.06
N SER A 132 14.01 -8.91 -8.66
CA SER A 132 13.66 -10.22 -9.23
C SER A 132 13.18 -10.14 -10.72
N ARG A 133 13.54 -9.08 -11.47
CA ARG A 133 12.99 -8.74 -12.80
C ARG A 133 13.14 -9.99 -13.67
N PRO A 134 12.06 -10.52 -14.27
CA PRO A 134 12.24 -11.61 -15.22
C PRO A 134 13.10 -11.07 -16.36
N SER A 135 14.27 -11.67 -16.56
CA SER A 135 15.17 -11.26 -17.64
C SER A 135 14.41 -11.33 -18.97
N PRO A 136 14.60 -10.38 -19.91
CA PRO A 136 13.95 -10.44 -21.22
C PRO A 136 14.21 -11.77 -21.96
N ARG A 137 15.32 -12.43 -21.65
CA ARG A 137 15.70 -13.74 -22.20
C ARG A 137 14.79 -14.89 -21.73
N ALA A 138 14.23 -14.83 -20.52
CA ALA A 138 13.34 -15.88 -20.01
C ALA A 138 11.97 -15.89 -20.71
N GLN A 139 11.51 -14.74 -21.22
CA GLN A 139 10.20 -14.60 -21.85
C GLN A 139 10.15 -15.10 -23.30
N ARG A 140 11.30 -15.35 -23.94
CA ARG A 140 11.37 -15.89 -25.31
C ARG A 140 11.16 -17.41 -25.38
N ARG A 141 11.11 -18.12 -24.24
CA ARG A 141 11.01 -19.58 -24.19
C ARG A 141 9.59 -20.12 -23.91
N SER A 142 8.60 -19.24 -23.82
CA SER A 142 7.20 -19.61 -23.51
C SER A 142 6.19 -19.17 -24.59
N ARG A 143 6.62 -19.05 -25.85
CA ARG A 143 5.72 -18.92 -27.00
C ARG A 143 5.80 -20.15 -27.87
#